data_AF-A0A7V9SHL2-F1
#
_entry.id   AF-A0A7V9SHL2-F1
#
_cell.length_a   1.000
_cell.length_b   1.000
_cell.length_c   1.000
_cell.angle_alpha   90.00
_cell.angle_beta   90.00
_cell.angle_gamma   90.00
#
_symmetry.space_group_name_H-M   'P 1'
#
loop_
_entity.id
_entity.type
_entity.pdbx_description
1 polymer ?
#
loop_
_entity_poly.entity_id
_entity_poly.type
_entity_poly.pdbx_seq_one_letter_code
_entity_poly.pdbx_strand_id
1 'polypeptide(L)'
;MTAAPARSPALPALLSGLALVYCVFTLAEVNYPRLTPQSQLAIFAMIGLVLCFLYVPAHPRLAGLRAMRALDVTLAGLSVLCCGYIVWQTEPAFSASWFGGRSLGNRAGYQTLADTAAGVAGLALVLESTRRSIGAALPLLSLFFIGYAFWGAYLPGWLFPHRGYPVERIVAQTFLHTQGVFGVALGVMFTYVFLFVIFGAFLQITGATRFIIDLAQRLFGGSPGGPAKVAVLSSGLLGSLSGSAVANTATTGTFTIPMMRSAGFRAETAAGIEAAASSGGALVPPVMGAGAYMMLEIVQPPVTYLQIIQAALLPAVLYYVALFLYVHFYARRLAVHQPVAPPATRGGALVPFEGLVFLTGLAALMVLLFLGYTAFRAVSLALGAVIVISTLHPRTRIDPRSALAAVATASRDMVPLVCAAACVGIVIGVVTLTGIGTRLPAAIIPLADQSLLLALVVIMLCSIVLGMGLPSAVTYLLLATLIGPVLG
;
A
#
# COMPACT_ATOMS: atom_id res chain seq x y z
N MET A 1 0.22 7.58 -27.13
CA MET A 1 -0.65 8.30 -26.17
C MET A 1 -1.67 9.11 -26.98
N THR A 2 -2.85 8.57 -27.21
CA THR A 2 -3.99 9.34 -27.77
C THR A 2 -4.71 10.01 -26.60
N ALA A 3 -4.86 11.33 -26.67
CA ALA A 3 -5.43 12.15 -25.60
C ALA A 3 -6.82 11.63 -25.19
N ALA A 4 -6.97 11.29 -23.91
CA ALA A 4 -8.28 11.03 -23.33
C ALA A 4 -9.12 12.32 -23.42
N PRO A 5 -10.41 12.26 -23.79
CA PRO A 5 -11.25 13.45 -23.91
C PRO A 5 -11.28 14.21 -22.58
N ALA A 6 -11.08 15.54 -22.66
CA ALA A 6 -10.97 16.44 -21.53
C ALA A 6 -12.13 16.22 -20.52
N ARG A 7 -11.77 15.85 -19.30
CA ARG A 7 -12.70 15.76 -18.15
C ARG A 7 -13.27 17.17 -17.91
N SER A 8 -14.56 17.28 -17.57
CA SER A 8 -15.16 18.56 -17.18
C SER A 8 -14.39 19.14 -15.98
N PRO A 9 -14.26 20.48 -15.86
CA PRO A 9 -13.48 21.12 -14.79
C PRO A 9 -13.99 20.82 -13.38
N ALA A 10 -15.24 20.34 -13.24
CA ALA A 10 -15.85 19.95 -11.97
C ALA A 10 -15.29 18.64 -11.38
N LEU A 11 -14.88 17.67 -12.22
CA LEU A 11 -14.42 16.36 -11.74
C LEU A 11 -13.05 16.43 -11.02
N PRO A 12 -12.03 17.15 -11.53
CA PRO A 12 -10.80 17.38 -10.79
C PRO A 12 -11.02 18.07 -9.44
N ALA A 13 -11.93 19.05 -9.37
CA ALA A 13 -12.25 19.74 -8.12
C ALA A 13 -12.91 18.80 -7.11
N LEU A 14 -13.87 17.98 -7.55
CA LEU A 14 -14.51 16.95 -6.71
C LEU A 14 -13.49 15.95 -6.17
N LEU A 15 -12.59 15.45 -7.03
CA LEU A 15 -11.54 14.49 -6.64
C LEU A 15 -10.59 15.09 -5.60
N SER A 16 -10.16 16.34 -5.80
CA SER A 16 -9.32 17.03 -4.81
C SER A 16 -10.06 17.27 -3.49
N GLY A 17 -11.37 17.58 -3.55
CA GLY A 17 -12.21 17.71 -2.36
C GLY A 17 -12.33 16.39 -1.59
N LEU A 18 -12.60 15.29 -2.28
CA LEU A 18 -12.66 13.95 -1.68
C LEU A 18 -11.31 13.52 -1.10
N ALA A 19 -10.19 13.80 -1.79
CA ALA A 19 -8.84 13.55 -1.30
C ALA A 19 -8.55 14.35 -0.01
N LEU A 20 -8.98 15.62 0.04
CA LEU A 20 -8.86 16.43 1.25
C LEU A 20 -9.67 15.85 2.40
N VAL A 21 -10.93 15.49 2.17
CA VAL A 21 -11.78 14.83 3.18
C VAL A 21 -11.12 13.53 3.64
N TYR A 22 -10.58 12.73 2.72
CA TYR A 22 -9.93 11.46 3.05
C TYR A 22 -8.73 11.64 3.96
N CYS A 23 -7.90 12.65 3.65
CA CYS A 23 -6.72 13.00 4.41
C CYS A 23 -7.06 13.52 5.81
N VAL A 24 -7.97 14.50 5.88
CA VAL A 24 -8.39 15.12 7.15
C VAL A 24 -9.10 14.11 8.04
N PHE A 25 -10.01 13.30 7.48
CA PHE A 25 -10.72 12.25 8.20
C PHE A 25 -9.73 11.26 8.84
N THR A 26 -8.80 10.73 8.04
CA THR A 26 -7.87 9.70 8.54
C THR A 26 -6.91 10.29 9.58
N LEU A 27 -6.38 11.49 9.36
CA LEU A 27 -5.53 12.16 10.36
C LEU A 27 -6.28 12.45 11.66
N ALA A 28 -7.55 12.87 11.58
CA ALA A 28 -8.37 13.17 12.74
C ALA A 28 -8.69 11.91 13.54
N GLU A 29 -9.23 10.86 12.91
CA GLU A 29 -9.65 9.64 13.60
C GLU A 29 -8.47 8.80 14.11
N VAL A 30 -7.31 8.81 13.44
CA VAL A 30 -6.11 8.10 13.94
C VAL A 30 -5.55 8.77 15.20
N ASN A 31 -5.59 10.12 15.28
CA ASN A 31 -5.07 10.84 16.44
C ASN A 31 -6.11 11.00 17.56
N TYR A 32 -7.38 11.09 17.20
CA TYR A 32 -8.52 11.30 18.10
C TYR A 32 -9.67 10.36 17.68
N PRO A 33 -9.57 9.05 17.98
CA PRO A 33 -10.60 8.08 17.60
C PRO A 33 -11.91 8.41 18.29
N ARG A 34 -12.94 8.77 17.52
CA ARG A 34 -14.29 9.10 18.02
C ARG A 34 -15.31 8.05 17.61
N LEU A 35 -15.16 7.52 16.41
CA LEU A 35 -16.05 6.50 15.86
C LEU A 35 -15.66 5.11 16.35
N THR A 36 -16.60 4.18 16.28
CA THR A 36 -16.29 2.76 16.51
C THR A 36 -15.26 2.25 15.47
N PRO A 37 -14.36 1.31 15.82
CA PRO A 37 -13.30 0.87 14.91
C PRO A 37 -13.81 0.38 13.55
N GLN A 38 -14.94 -0.34 13.54
CA GLN A 38 -15.54 -0.80 12.29
C GLN A 38 -16.09 0.36 11.45
N SER A 39 -16.73 1.35 12.06
CA SER A 39 -17.23 2.55 11.37
C SER A 39 -16.09 3.37 10.76
N GLN A 40 -14.97 3.52 11.48
CA GLN A 40 -13.79 4.21 10.96
C GLN A 40 -13.27 3.55 9.67
N LEU A 41 -13.12 2.23 9.70
CA LEU A 41 -12.67 1.44 8.56
C LEU A 41 -13.71 1.43 7.43
N ALA A 42 -15.00 1.43 7.74
CA ALA A 42 -16.05 1.52 6.73
C ALA A 42 -16.02 2.85 5.98
N ILE A 43 -15.85 3.98 6.66
CA ILE A 43 -15.70 5.30 6.01
C ILE A 43 -14.39 5.36 5.21
N PHE A 44 -13.30 4.84 5.77
CA PHE A 44 -12.00 4.79 5.10
C PHE A 44 -12.06 3.98 3.79
N ALA A 45 -12.66 2.78 3.82
CA ALA A 45 -12.92 1.99 2.62
C ALA A 45 -13.86 2.71 1.65
N MET A 46 -14.95 3.32 2.15
CA MET A 46 -15.93 4.03 1.34
C MET A 46 -15.27 5.08 0.46
N ILE A 47 -14.47 5.96 1.07
CA ILE A 47 -13.79 7.04 0.34
C ILE A 47 -12.75 6.45 -0.63
N GLY A 48 -11.99 5.44 -0.20
CA GLY A 48 -11.01 4.76 -1.06
C GLY A 48 -11.64 4.08 -2.29
N LEU A 49 -12.77 3.39 -2.12
CA LEU A 49 -13.52 2.75 -3.20
C LEU A 49 -14.14 3.77 -4.15
N VAL A 50 -14.73 4.85 -3.62
CA VAL A 50 -15.25 5.97 -4.42
C VAL A 50 -14.13 6.59 -5.26
N LEU A 51 -12.99 6.90 -4.64
CA LEU A 51 -11.82 7.42 -5.35
C LEU A 51 -11.33 6.42 -6.41
N CYS A 52 -11.34 5.11 -6.13
CA CYS A 52 -10.98 4.08 -7.10
C CYS A 52 -11.86 4.14 -8.36
N PHE A 53 -13.19 4.13 -8.19
CA PHE A 53 -14.11 4.14 -9.32
C PHE A 53 -14.05 5.45 -10.12
N LEU A 54 -13.75 6.58 -9.47
CA LEU A 54 -13.62 7.86 -10.15
C LEU A 54 -12.22 8.09 -10.80
N TYR A 55 -11.15 7.51 -10.25
CA TYR A 55 -9.81 7.60 -10.83
C TYR A 55 -9.59 6.60 -11.96
N VAL A 56 -10.05 5.36 -11.77
CA VAL A 56 -9.73 4.21 -12.63
C VAL A 56 -10.99 3.76 -13.41
N PRO A 57 -11.08 4.07 -14.72
CA PRO A 57 -12.25 3.72 -15.51
C PRO A 57 -12.39 2.20 -15.67
N ALA A 58 -13.63 1.73 -15.82
CA ALA A 58 -13.94 0.30 -16.00
C ALA A 58 -13.14 -0.39 -17.12
N HIS A 59 -12.92 0.33 -18.23
CA HIS A 59 -12.13 -0.15 -19.36
C HIS A 59 -11.36 1.02 -20.02
N PRO A 60 -10.03 0.91 -20.19
CA PRO A 60 -9.19 2.03 -20.64
C PRO A 60 -9.55 2.53 -22.05
N ARG A 61 -10.04 1.64 -22.94
CA ARG A 61 -10.43 2.03 -24.31
C ARG A 61 -11.84 2.65 -24.41
N LEU A 62 -12.71 2.42 -23.42
CA LEU A 62 -14.12 2.83 -23.46
C LEU A 62 -14.44 3.96 -22.47
N ALA A 63 -13.43 4.49 -21.77
CA ALA A 63 -13.57 5.54 -20.76
C ALA A 63 -14.22 6.86 -21.28
N GLY A 64 -14.23 7.05 -22.60
CA GLY A 64 -14.90 8.19 -23.25
C GLY A 64 -16.43 8.09 -23.30
N LEU A 65 -17.00 6.89 -23.21
CA LEU A 65 -18.43 6.67 -23.36
C LEU A 65 -19.22 7.17 -22.14
N ARG A 66 -20.33 7.87 -22.38
CA ARG A 66 -21.23 8.36 -21.31
C ARG A 66 -21.75 7.20 -20.44
N ALA A 67 -22.06 6.06 -21.05
CA ALA A 67 -22.52 4.87 -20.32
C ALA A 67 -21.46 4.33 -19.34
N MET A 68 -20.19 4.32 -19.74
CA MET A 68 -19.09 3.86 -18.87
C MET A 68 -18.85 4.84 -17.71
N ARG A 69 -18.98 6.14 -17.98
CA ARG A 69 -18.92 7.16 -16.93
C ARG A 69 -20.08 7.05 -15.94
N ALA A 70 -21.29 6.78 -16.45
CA ALA A 70 -22.46 6.55 -15.61
C ALA A 70 -22.24 5.31 -14.73
N LEU A 71 -21.68 4.23 -15.28
CA LEU A 71 -21.30 3.03 -14.52
C LEU A 71 -20.30 3.34 -13.40
N ASP A 72 -19.26 4.12 -13.69
CA ASP A 72 -18.25 4.49 -12.68
C ASP A 72 -18.88 5.29 -11.53
N VAL A 73 -19.77 6.22 -11.84
CA VAL A 73 -20.51 7.02 -10.85
C VAL A 73 -21.52 6.17 -10.08
N THR A 74 -22.21 5.22 -10.72
CA THR A 74 -23.16 4.34 -10.01
C THR A 74 -22.45 3.39 -9.06
N LEU A 75 -21.30 2.84 -9.44
CA LEU A 75 -20.48 2.00 -8.55
C LEU A 75 -19.91 2.80 -7.38
N ALA A 76 -19.50 4.05 -7.61
CA ALA A 76 -19.11 4.97 -6.54
C ALA A 76 -20.30 5.23 -5.58
N GLY A 77 -21.49 5.51 -6.11
CA GLY A 77 -22.71 5.68 -5.31
C GLY A 77 -23.09 4.43 -4.51
N LEU A 78 -23.00 3.26 -5.12
CA LEU A 78 -23.27 1.99 -4.44
C LEU A 78 -22.24 1.71 -3.34
N SER A 79 -20.99 2.13 -3.50
CA SER A 79 -19.96 2.03 -2.45
C SER A 79 -20.30 2.87 -1.23
N VAL A 80 -20.85 4.08 -1.45
CA VAL A 80 -21.37 4.94 -0.38
C VAL A 80 -22.54 4.27 0.32
N LEU A 81 -23.47 3.66 -0.42
CA LEU A 81 -24.60 2.96 0.16
C LEU A 81 -24.18 1.74 0.99
N CYS A 82 -23.34 0.85 0.44
CA CYS A 82 -22.91 -0.37 1.12
C CYS A 82 -22.05 -0.09 2.35
N CYS A 83 -21.06 0.81 2.26
CA CYS A 83 -20.22 1.13 3.42
C CYS A 83 -20.95 2.04 4.42
N GLY A 84 -21.77 2.98 3.93
CA GLY A 84 -22.63 3.81 4.75
C GLY A 84 -23.66 3.00 5.55
N TYR A 85 -24.16 1.89 4.98
CA TYR A 85 -25.01 0.95 5.71
C TYR A 85 -24.31 0.35 6.93
N ILE A 86 -23.02 0.00 6.81
CA ILE A 86 -22.24 -0.52 7.95
C ILE A 86 -22.13 0.54 9.04
N VAL A 87 -21.80 1.78 8.69
CA VAL A 87 -21.73 2.91 9.65
C VAL A 87 -23.09 3.12 10.32
N TRP A 88 -24.16 3.15 9.52
CA TRP A 88 -25.52 3.36 10.00
C TRP A 88 -25.96 2.28 10.99
N GLN A 89 -25.65 1.00 10.73
CA GLN A 89 -26.07 -0.11 11.60
C GLN A 89 -25.10 -0.42 12.75
N THR A 90 -23.94 0.22 12.80
CA THR A 90 -22.91 -0.04 13.82
C THR A 90 -22.76 1.11 14.80
N GLU A 91 -22.88 2.37 14.34
CA GLU A 91 -22.55 3.54 15.15
C GLU A 91 -23.67 3.92 16.13
N PRO A 92 -23.37 4.13 17.44
CA PRO A 92 -24.37 4.39 18.48
C PRO A 92 -25.27 5.61 18.20
N ALA A 93 -24.76 6.60 17.46
CA ALA A 93 -25.53 7.77 17.03
C ALA A 93 -26.80 7.42 16.24
N PHE A 94 -26.82 6.25 15.58
CA PHE A 94 -27.96 5.78 14.80
C PHE A 94 -28.76 4.67 15.48
N SER A 95 -28.53 4.45 16.79
CA SER A 95 -29.13 3.36 17.56
C SER A 95 -30.66 3.28 17.49
N ALA A 96 -31.35 4.43 17.39
CA ALA A 96 -32.81 4.49 17.25
C ALA A 96 -33.34 3.87 15.94
N SER A 97 -32.49 3.80 14.91
CA SER A 97 -32.84 3.32 13.56
C SER A 97 -32.27 1.94 13.24
N TRP A 98 -31.66 1.28 14.22
CA TRP A 98 -31.12 -0.07 14.04
C TRP A 98 -32.23 -1.10 13.88
N PHE A 99 -32.09 -1.97 12.87
CA PHE A 99 -33.02 -3.09 12.74
C PHE A 99 -33.00 -3.97 14.00
N GLY A 100 -34.18 -4.24 14.54
CA GLY A 100 -34.34 -5.04 15.77
C GLY A 100 -33.71 -4.39 17.02
N GLY A 101 -33.38 -3.10 17.00
CA GLY A 101 -32.83 -2.37 18.16
C GLY A 101 -31.44 -2.82 18.61
N ARG A 102 -30.71 -3.58 17.79
CA ARG A 102 -29.37 -4.11 18.10
C ARG A 102 -28.37 -3.64 17.06
N SER A 103 -27.14 -3.35 17.46
CA SER A 103 -26.04 -3.05 16.52
C SER A 103 -25.77 -4.26 15.61
N LEU A 104 -25.28 -4.03 14.39
CA LEU A 104 -24.92 -5.06 13.43
C LEU A 104 -24.00 -6.14 14.04
N GLY A 105 -23.02 -5.73 14.83
CA GLY A 105 -22.10 -6.66 15.52
C GLY A 105 -22.79 -7.57 16.54
N ASN A 106 -23.94 -7.16 17.07
CA ASN A 106 -24.74 -7.91 18.05
C ASN A 106 -25.89 -8.70 17.41
N ARG A 107 -25.95 -8.76 16.08
CA ARG A 107 -26.94 -9.56 15.32
C ARG A 107 -26.34 -10.82 14.69
N ALA A 108 -25.23 -11.33 15.24
CA ALA A 108 -24.61 -12.55 14.73
C ALA A 108 -25.61 -13.73 14.73
N GLY A 109 -25.94 -14.23 13.53
CA GLY A 109 -26.92 -15.32 13.35
C GLY A 109 -28.36 -14.85 13.10
N TYR A 110 -28.63 -13.54 13.15
CA TYR A 110 -29.93 -12.93 12.87
C TYR A 110 -29.79 -11.80 11.83
N GLN A 111 -28.97 -12.03 10.80
CA GLN A 111 -28.80 -11.06 9.71
C GLN A 111 -30.07 -10.97 8.88
N THR A 112 -30.46 -9.74 8.56
CA THR A 112 -31.62 -9.45 7.71
C THR A 112 -31.28 -9.63 6.23
N LEU A 113 -32.32 -9.66 5.39
CA LEU A 113 -32.17 -9.65 3.94
C LEU A 113 -31.42 -8.39 3.45
N ALA A 114 -31.65 -7.25 4.11
CA ALA A 114 -30.94 -6.00 3.82
C ALA A 114 -29.45 -6.09 4.18
N ASP A 115 -29.10 -6.70 5.33
CA ASP A 115 -27.71 -6.93 5.72
C ASP A 115 -26.98 -7.80 4.68
N THR A 116 -27.62 -8.89 4.26
CA THR A 116 -27.04 -9.82 3.28
C THR A 116 -26.91 -9.17 1.90
N ALA A 117 -27.93 -8.43 1.45
CA ALA A 117 -27.89 -7.73 0.17
C ALA A 117 -26.79 -6.64 0.12
N ALA A 118 -26.67 -5.85 1.19
CA ALA A 118 -25.62 -4.85 1.33
C ALA A 118 -24.22 -5.50 1.33
N GLY A 119 -24.08 -6.64 2.01
CA GLY A 119 -22.83 -7.39 2.06
C GLY A 119 -22.43 -8.01 0.72
N VAL A 120 -23.35 -8.64 -0.01
CA VAL A 120 -23.07 -9.19 -1.35
C VAL A 120 -22.69 -8.09 -2.33
N ALA A 121 -23.44 -6.99 -2.35
CA ALA A 121 -23.12 -5.83 -3.18
C ALA A 121 -21.77 -5.21 -2.81
N GLY A 122 -21.48 -5.09 -1.51
CA GLY A 122 -20.20 -4.61 -0.98
C GLY A 122 -19.01 -5.48 -1.40
N LEU A 123 -19.13 -6.81 -1.31
CA LEU A 123 -18.10 -7.74 -1.77
C LEU A 123 -17.86 -7.63 -3.27
N ALA A 124 -18.93 -7.54 -4.07
CA ALA A 124 -18.80 -7.36 -5.52
C ALA A 124 -18.07 -6.05 -5.87
N LEU A 125 -18.35 -4.96 -5.15
CA LEU A 125 -17.66 -3.69 -5.30
C LEU A 125 -16.17 -3.77 -4.94
N VAL A 126 -15.83 -4.47 -3.85
CA VAL A 126 -14.43 -4.67 -3.45
C VAL A 126 -13.67 -5.50 -4.48
N LEU A 127 -14.28 -6.57 -5.02
CA LEU A 127 -13.67 -7.38 -6.05
C LEU A 127 -13.45 -6.58 -7.34
N GLU A 128 -14.44 -5.79 -7.77
CA GLU A 128 -14.36 -4.97 -8.98
C GLU A 128 -13.38 -3.80 -8.84
N SER A 129 -13.34 -3.12 -7.68
CA SER A 129 -12.37 -2.05 -7.42
C SER A 129 -10.94 -2.57 -7.43
N THR A 130 -10.72 -3.76 -6.86
CA THR A 130 -9.42 -4.42 -6.83
C THR A 130 -9.00 -4.88 -8.23
N ARG A 131 -9.94 -5.41 -9.03
CA ARG A 131 -9.70 -5.76 -10.44
C ARG A 131 -9.23 -4.54 -11.25
N ARG A 132 -9.85 -3.38 -11.03
CA ARG A 132 -9.51 -2.13 -11.73
C ARG A 132 -8.15 -1.57 -11.31
N SER A 133 -7.86 -1.57 -10.01
CA SER A 133 -6.67 -0.90 -9.46
C SER A 133 -5.38 -1.72 -9.60
N ILE A 134 -5.45 -3.03 -9.40
CA ILE A 134 -4.26 -3.90 -9.32
C ILE A 134 -4.28 -4.99 -10.40
N GLY A 135 -5.46 -5.49 -10.77
CA GLY A 135 -5.63 -6.55 -11.75
C GLY A 135 -6.44 -7.74 -11.23
N ALA A 136 -6.59 -8.77 -12.05
CA ALA A 136 -7.51 -9.88 -11.77
C ALA A 136 -6.97 -10.92 -10.77
N ALA A 137 -5.65 -10.96 -10.51
CA ALA A 137 -5.04 -12.00 -9.68
C ALA A 137 -5.64 -12.08 -8.26
N LEU A 138 -5.71 -10.94 -7.56
CA LEU A 138 -6.23 -10.89 -6.19
C LEU A 138 -7.76 -11.13 -6.11
N PRO A 139 -8.61 -10.53 -6.96
CA PRO A 139 -10.04 -10.86 -6.99
C PRO A 139 -10.31 -12.34 -7.28
N LEU A 140 -9.57 -12.95 -8.21
CA LEU A 140 -9.71 -14.37 -8.52
C LEU A 140 -9.32 -15.24 -7.33
N LEU A 141 -8.26 -14.86 -6.59
CA LEU A 141 -7.89 -15.52 -5.35
C LEU A 141 -9.01 -15.40 -4.30
N SER A 142 -9.58 -14.21 -4.10
CA SER A 142 -10.69 -14.01 -3.16
C SER A 142 -11.95 -14.78 -3.56
N LEU A 143 -12.27 -14.85 -4.86
CA LEU A 143 -13.36 -15.67 -5.38
C LEU A 143 -13.09 -17.17 -5.15
N PHE A 144 -11.85 -17.62 -5.32
CA PHE A 144 -11.46 -18.99 -4.98
C PHE A 144 -11.69 -19.29 -3.49
N PHE A 145 -11.30 -18.38 -2.59
CA PHE A 145 -11.57 -18.56 -1.15
C PHE A 145 -13.06 -18.52 -0.82
N ILE A 146 -13.85 -17.62 -1.42
CA ILE A 146 -15.32 -17.63 -1.26
C ILE A 146 -15.90 -18.97 -1.73
N GLY A 147 -15.44 -19.49 -2.87
CA GLY A 147 -15.82 -20.81 -3.37
C GLY A 147 -15.41 -21.94 -2.42
N TYR A 148 -14.18 -21.90 -1.88
CA TYR A 148 -13.70 -22.83 -0.86
C TYR A 148 -14.61 -22.82 0.38
N ALA A 149 -15.01 -21.64 0.87
CA ALA A 149 -15.93 -21.51 2.00
C ALA A 149 -17.29 -22.17 1.74
N PHE A 150 -17.77 -22.13 0.49
CA PHE A 150 -19.05 -22.70 0.09
C PHE A 150 -18.98 -24.21 -0.16
N TRP A 151 -18.03 -24.67 -0.99
CA TRP A 151 -17.89 -26.06 -1.43
C TRP A 151 -16.99 -26.93 -0.55
N GLY A 152 -16.56 -26.44 0.62
CA GLY A 152 -15.63 -27.15 1.51
C GLY A 152 -15.96 -28.61 1.81
N ALA A 153 -17.25 -28.98 1.79
CA ALA A 153 -17.71 -30.34 2.08
C ALA A 153 -17.36 -31.36 0.99
N TYR A 154 -17.14 -30.89 -0.24
CA TYR A 154 -16.85 -31.72 -1.42
C TYR A 154 -15.37 -31.78 -1.75
N LEU A 155 -14.51 -31.15 -0.95
CA LEU A 155 -13.08 -31.07 -1.23
C LEU A 155 -12.35 -32.37 -0.88
N PRO A 156 -11.31 -32.73 -1.65
CA PRO A 156 -10.48 -33.90 -1.35
C PRO A 156 -9.69 -33.69 -0.07
N GLY A 157 -9.32 -34.78 0.61
CA GLY A 157 -8.67 -34.74 1.94
C GLY A 157 -7.36 -33.93 2.01
N TRP A 158 -6.62 -33.81 0.90
CA TRP A 158 -5.39 -33.02 0.82
C TRP A 158 -5.64 -31.50 0.75
N LEU A 159 -6.88 -31.07 0.50
CA LEU A 159 -7.28 -29.66 0.40
C LEU A 159 -8.15 -29.22 1.59
N PHE A 160 -7.83 -29.73 2.79
CA PHE A 160 -8.39 -29.29 4.08
C PHE A 160 -9.93 -29.16 4.11
N PRO A 161 -10.70 -30.25 3.88
CA PRO A 161 -12.16 -30.18 3.83
C PRO A 161 -12.80 -29.67 5.13
N HIS A 162 -13.97 -29.04 4.99
CA HIS A 162 -14.79 -28.54 6.10
C HIS A 162 -16.28 -28.60 5.74
N ARG A 163 -17.19 -28.40 6.70
CA ARG A 163 -18.65 -28.56 6.52
C ARG A 163 -19.33 -27.70 5.44
N GLY A 164 -18.62 -26.77 4.80
CA GLY A 164 -19.21 -25.70 3.99
C GLY A 164 -20.00 -24.68 4.82
N TYR A 165 -20.22 -23.49 4.28
CA TYR A 165 -20.98 -22.42 4.93
C TYR A 165 -22.02 -21.80 3.99
N PRO A 166 -23.22 -21.45 4.49
CA PRO A 166 -24.23 -20.77 3.68
C PRO A 166 -23.79 -19.34 3.34
N VAL A 167 -24.35 -18.78 2.26
CA VAL A 167 -23.95 -17.49 1.71
C VAL A 167 -24.07 -16.37 2.75
N GLU A 168 -25.13 -16.38 3.56
CA GLU A 168 -25.38 -15.41 4.62
C GLU A 168 -24.25 -15.41 5.64
N ARG A 169 -23.73 -16.61 6.00
CA ARG A 169 -22.63 -16.74 6.96
C ARG A 169 -21.30 -16.30 6.36
N ILE A 170 -21.06 -16.62 5.10
CA ILE A 170 -19.85 -16.19 4.37
C ILE A 170 -19.85 -14.66 4.30
N VAL A 171 -20.92 -14.06 3.79
CA VAL A 171 -21.10 -12.60 3.65
C VAL A 171 -20.99 -11.90 4.99
N ALA A 172 -21.61 -12.45 6.04
CA ALA A 172 -21.50 -11.90 7.38
C ALA A 172 -20.05 -11.84 7.86
N GLN A 173 -19.29 -12.93 7.69
CA GLN A 173 -17.91 -12.99 8.13
C GLN A 173 -16.99 -12.10 7.26
N THR A 174 -17.19 -12.06 5.95
CA THR A 174 -16.28 -11.38 5.03
C THR A 174 -16.56 -9.89 4.87
N PHE A 175 -17.79 -9.42 5.07
CA PHE A 175 -18.14 -8.00 4.88
C PHE A 175 -18.79 -7.35 6.10
N LEU A 176 -19.71 -8.06 6.80
CA LEU A 176 -20.46 -7.43 7.90
C LEU A 176 -19.72 -7.40 9.23
N HIS A 177 -18.74 -8.29 9.44
CA HIS A 177 -17.94 -8.39 10.66
C HIS A 177 -16.55 -7.73 10.51
N THR A 178 -15.90 -7.51 11.65
CA THR A 178 -14.55 -6.92 11.78
C THR A 178 -13.40 -7.87 11.41
N GLN A 179 -13.69 -9.10 11.01
CA GLN A 179 -12.68 -10.09 10.62
C GLN A 179 -12.50 -10.19 9.09
N GLY A 180 -13.33 -9.44 8.33
CA GLY A 180 -13.36 -9.45 6.88
C GLY A 180 -12.72 -8.20 6.27
N VAL A 181 -13.42 -7.58 5.31
CA VAL A 181 -13.05 -6.33 4.62
C VAL A 181 -12.66 -5.22 5.61
N PHE A 182 -13.40 -5.08 6.71
CA PHE A 182 -13.17 -4.06 7.74
C PHE A 182 -12.32 -4.58 8.91
N GLY A 183 -11.36 -5.45 8.62
CA GLY A 183 -10.48 -6.05 9.62
C GLY A 183 -9.05 -5.55 9.58
N VAL A 184 -8.15 -6.37 10.15
CA VAL A 184 -6.72 -6.10 10.36
C VAL A 184 -6.05 -5.51 9.11
N ALA A 185 -6.33 -6.08 7.94
CA ALA A 185 -5.77 -5.64 6.67
C ALA A 185 -5.99 -4.14 6.41
N LEU A 186 -7.24 -3.69 6.54
CA LEU A 186 -7.64 -2.32 6.30
C LEU A 186 -7.28 -1.43 7.50
N GLY A 187 -7.31 -1.99 8.71
CA GLY A 187 -6.85 -1.33 9.94
C GLY A 187 -5.40 -0.87 9.88
N VAL A 188 -4.51 -1.71 9.33
CA VAL A 188 -3.10 -1.35 9.12
C VAL A 188 -2.96 -0.23 8.09
N MET A 189 -3.75 -0.26 7.01
CA MET A 189 -3.75 0.81 6.00
C MET A 189 -4.16 2.15 6.62
N PHE A 190 -5.22 2.13 7.41
CA PHE A 190 -5.78 3.30 8.08
C PHE A 190 -4.84 3.89 9.13
N THR A 191 -4.34 3.06 10.05
CA THR A 191 -3.59 3.50 11.23
C THR A 191 -2.14 3.89 10.90
N TYR A 192 -1.52 3.17 9.96
CA TYR A 192 -0.09 3.31 9.68
C TYR A 192 0.17 3.78 8.26
N VAL A 193 -0.19 2.99 7.25
CA VAL A 193 0.30 3.19 5.88
C VAL A 193 -0.12 4.54 5.30
N PHE A 194 -1.37 4.95 5.54
CA PHE A 194 -1.90 6.21 5.03
C PHE A 194 -1.10 7.44 5.50
N LEU A 195 -0.74 7.48 6.78
CA LEU A 195 0.01 8.60 7.37
C LEU A 195 1.40 8.72 6.75
N PHE A 196 2.07 7.60 6.53
CA PHE A 196 3.39 7.56 5.91
C PHE A 196 3.34 7.93 4.43
N VAL A 197 2.30 7.54 3.70
CA VAL A 197 2.11 7.96 2.30
C VAL A 197 1.86 9.47 2.21
N ILE A 198 1.08 10.04 3.14
CA ILE A 198 0.94 11.51 3.23
C ILE A 198 2.29 12.16 3.55
N PHE A 199 3.01 11.66 4.54
CA PHE A 199 4.33 12.17 4.91
C PHE A 199 5.29 12.17 3.71
N GLY A 200 5.37 11.06 2.98
CA GLY A 200 6.18 10.95 1.77
C GLY A 200 5.74 11.97 0.69
N ALA A 201 4.44 12.12 0.46
CA ALA A 201 3.92 13.08 -0.54
C ALA A 201 4.25 14.54 -0.17
N PHE A 202 4.13 14.91 1.11
CA PHE A 202 4.51 16.24 1.59
C PHE A 202 6.03 16.47 1.49
N LEU A 203 6.84 15.46 1.79
CA LEU A 203 8.29 15.55 1.67
C LEU A 203 8.74 15.67 0.20
N GLN A 204 8.04 15.03 -0.73
CA GLN A 204 8.34 15.14 -2.16
C GLN A 204 8.12 16.55 -2.70
N ILE A 205 7.07 17.25 -2.27
CA ILE A 205 6.80 18.63 -2.74
C ILE A 205 7.75 19.67 -2.15
N THR A 206 8.51 19.37 -1.10
CA THR A 206 9.56 20.27 -0.56
C THR A 206 10.87 20.19 -1.34
N GLY A 207 10.91 19.47 -2.48
CA GLY A 207 12.11 19.34 -3.32
C GLY A 207 13.00 18.14 -2.99
N ALA A 208 12.60 17.28 -2.05
CA ALA A 208 13.41 16.13 -1.61
C ALA A 208 13.82 15.21 -2.78
N THR A 209 12.92 14.99 -3.75
CA THR A 209 13.20 14.18 -4.94
C THR A 209 14.42 14.69 -5.71
N ARG A 210 14.48 16.00 -5.93
CA ARG A 210 15.59 16.63 -6.68
C ARG A 210 16.88 16.57 -5.89
N PHE A 211 16.83 16.89 -4.59
CA PHE A 211 17.97 16.76 -3.69
C PHE A 211 18.57 15.35 -3.72
N ILE A 212 17.75 14.30 -3.64
CA ILE A 212 18.21 12.91 -3.64
C ILE A 212 18.87 12.53 -4.97
N ILE A 213 18.27 12.91 -6.10
CA ILE A 213 18.84 12.65 -7.43
C ILE A 213 20.18 13.38 -7.60
N ASP A 214 20.26 14.65 -7.23
CA ASP A 214 21.49 15.45 -7.32
C ASP A 214 22.60 14.90 -6.40
N LEU A 215 22.23 14.45 -5.19
CA LEU A 215 23.16 13.77 -4.27
C LEU A 215 23.68 12.46 -4.89
N ALA A 216 22.81 11.63 -5.44
CA ALA A 216 23.19 10.37 -6.08
C ALA A 216 24.11 10.61 -7.28
N GLN A 217 23.82 11.62 -8.11
CA GLN A 217 24.67 12.01 -9.24
C GLN A 217 26.07 12.45 -8.80
N ARG A 218 26.19 13.19 -7.70
CA ARG A 218 27.50 13.59 -7.15
C ARG A 218 28.30 12.40 -6.62
N LEU A 219 27.64 11.49 -5.92
CA LEU A 219 28.30 10.33 -5.33
C LEU A 219 28.75 9.30 -6.38
N PHE A 220 27.93 9.06 -7.40
CA PHE A 220 28.14 7.92 -8.31
C PHE A 220 28.17 8.26 -9.80
N GLY A 221 27.82 9.47 -10.21
CA GLY A 221 27.68 9.84 -11.62
C GLY A 221 28.94 9.63 -12.46
N GLY A 222 30.13 9.86 -11.88
CA GLY A 222 31.42 9.63 -12.54
C GLY A 222 31.95 8.19 -12.48
N SER A 223 31.28 7.29 -11.75
CA SER A 223 31.75 5.92 -11.57
C SER A 223 31.32 5.00 -12.73
N PRO A 224 31.96 3.83 -12.93
CA PRO A 224 31.52 2.87 -13.96
C PRO A 224 30.09 2.40 -13.69
N GLY A 225 29.22 2.57 -14.70
CA GLY A 225 27.78 2.38 -14.57
C GLY A 225 27.07 3.51 -13.81
N GLY A 226 27.66 4.71 -13.76
CA GLY A 226 27.21 5.84 -12.96
C GLY A 226 25.71 6.12 -13.06
N PRO A 227 25.15 6.34 -14.27
CA PRO A 227 23.70 6.53 -14.46
C PRO A 227 22.83 5.47 -13.79
N ALA A 228 23.22 4.20 -13.86
CA ALA A 228 22.44 3.11 -13.29
C ALA A 228 22.64 2.99 -11.77
N LYS A 229 23.83 3.32 -11.24
CA LYS A 229 24.06 3.45 -9.80
C LYS A 229 23.30 4.63 -9.18
N VAL A 230 23.23 5.75 -9.90
CA VAL A 230 22.40 6.90 -9.54
C VAL A 230 20.94 6.46 -9.45
N ALA A 231 20.44 5.74 -10.47
CA ALA A 231 19.09 5.18 -10.46
C ALA A 231 18.85 4.28 -9.24
N VAL A 232 19.75 3.34 -8.97
CA VAL A 232 19.62 2.42 -7.82
C VAL A 232 19.56 3.17 -6.49
N LEU A 233 20.46 4.12 -6.24
CA LEU A 233 20.46 4.89 -4.99
C LEU A 233 19.23 5.78 -4.88
N SER A 234 18.93 6.56 -5.92
CA SER A 234 17.82 7.51 -5.89
C SER A 234 16.49 6.80 -5.74
N SER A 235 16.28 5.71 -6.47
CA SER A 235 15.04 4.93 -6.40
C SER A 235 14.94 4.19 -5.06
N GLY A 236 16.05 3.75 -4.47
CA GLY A 236 16.03 3.19 -3.12
C GLY A 236 15.64 4.22 -2.05
N LEU A 237 16.25 5.40 -2.07
CA LEU A 237 15.97 6.47 -1.12
C LEU A 237 14.58 7.10 -1.32
N LEU A 238 14.07 7.23 -2.55
CA LEU A 238 12.69 7.70 -2.77
C LEU A 238 11.67 6.61 -2.46
N GLY A 239 11.97 5.36 -2.82
CA GLY A 239 11.12 4.21 -2.51
C GLY A 239 10.99 3.98 -1.01
N SER A 240 12.04 4.27 -0.25
CA SER A 240 12.03 4.25 1.22
C SER A 240 11.23 5.38 1.86
N LEU A 241 10.64 6.30 1.08
CA LEU A 241 9.75 7.37 1.54
C LEU A 241 8.30 7.14 1.13
N SER A 242 8.10 6.63 -0.09
CA SER A 242 6.75 6.39 -0.63
C SER A 242 6.21 5.01 -0.26
N GLY A 243 7.08 4.04 0.02
CA GLY A 243 6.72 2.63 0.22
C GLY A 243 6.06 1.99 -1.00
N SER A 244 6.06 2.67 -2.15
CA SER A 244 5.31 2.30 -3.36
C SER A 244 6.23 2.21 -4.56
N ALA A 245 6.49 0.97 -5.00
CA ALA A 245 7.31 0.70 -6.17
C ALA A 245 6.74 1.31 -7.45
N VAL A 246 5.40 1.36 -7.58
CA VAL A 246 4.71 1.93 -8.74
C VAL A 246 4.85 3.45 -8.78
N ALA A 247 4.61 4.12 -7.66
CA ALA A 247 4.77 5.58 -7.55
C ALA A 247 6.24 5.99 -7.74
N ASN A 248 7.16 5.20 -7.19
CA ASN A 248 8.59 5.42 -7.37
C ASN A 248 8.98 5.29 -8.86
N THR A 249 8.63 4.19 -9.51
CA THR A 249 8.91 4.00 -10.96
C THR A 249 8.26 5.10 -11.82
N ALA A 250 7.07 5.58 -11.46
CA ALA A 250 6.39 6.67 -12.16
C ALA A 250 7.05 8.05 -11.93
N THR A 251 7.86 8.20 -10.90
CA THR A 251 8.59 9.44 -10.58
C THR A 251 10.05 9.32 -11.00
N THR A 252 10.86 8.52 -10.32
CA THR A 252 12.30 8.30 -10.63
C THR A 252 12.49 7.69 -12.01
N GLY A 253 11.71 6.65 -12.34
CA GLY A 253 11.84 5.91 -13.61
C GLY A 253 11.68 6.76 -14.87
N THR A 254 10.90 7.84 -14.80
CA THR A 254 10.74 8.78 -15.93
C THR A 254 12.03 9.51 -16.29
N PHE A 255 12.94 9.66 -15.33
CA PHE A 255 14.25 10.28 -15.52
C PHE A 255 15.37 9.23 -15.60
N THR A 256 15.35 8.22 -14.75
CA THR A 256 16.44 7.24 -14.63
C THR A 256 16.49 6.26 -15.78
N ILE A 257 15.34 5.83 -16.32
CA ILE A 257 15.31 4.89 -17.47
C ILE A 257 15.90 5.56 -18.72
N PRO A 258 15.47 6.78 -19.14
CA PRO A 258 16.12 7.47 -20.25
C PRO A 258 17.61 7.74 -20.01
N MET A 259 17.99 8.09 -18.77
CA MET A 259 19.39 8.35 -18.41
C MET A 259 20.28 7.09 -18.51
N MET A 260 19.77 5.92 -18.12
CA MET A 260 20.49 4.65 -18.33
C MET A 260 20.56 4.28 -19.82
N ARG A 261 19.48 4.52 -20.57
CA ARG A 261 19.43 4.23 -22.02
C ARG A 261 20.38 5.12 -22.83
N SER A 262 20.46 6.41 -22.52
CA SER A 262 21.44 7.31 -23.15
C SER A 262 22.88 6.91 -22.82
N ALA A 263 23.08 6.22 -21.70
CA ALA A 263 24.32 5.57 -21.34
C ALA A 263 24.53 4.19 -21.95
N GLY A 264 23.75 3.76 -22.95
CA GLY A 264 23.98 2.51 -23.66
C GLY A 264 23.41 1.25 -23.00
N PHE A 265 22.66 1.37 -21.90
CA PHE A 265 21.88 0.24 -21.40
C PHE A 265 20.71 -0.08 -22.34
N ARG A 266 20.47 -1.37 -22.58
CA ARG A 266 19.26 -1.83 -23.27
C ARG A 266 18.01 -1.39 -22.53
N ALA A 267 16.93 -1.12 -23.26
CA ALA A 267 15.68 -0.65 -22.69
C ALA A 267 15.12 -1.63 -21.65
N GLU A 268 15.19 -2.94 -21.94
CA GLU A 268 14.74 -4.00 -21.03
C GLU A 268 15.56 -4.01 -19.73
N THR A 269 16.88 -3.88 -19.83
CA THR A 269 17.76 -3.89 -18.65
C THR A 269 17.59 -2.63 -17.81
N ALA A 270 17.47 -1.45 -18.44
CA ALA A 270 17.23 -0.19 -17.73
C ALA A 270 15.89 -0.25 -16.98
N ALA A 271 14.83 -0.74 -17.61
CA ALA A 271 13.53 -0.93 -16.97
C ALA A 271 13.61 -1.96 -15.84
N GLY A 272 14.34 -3.06 -16.02
CA GLY A 272 14.54 -4.10 -15.00
C GLY A 272 15.31 -3.59 -13.77
N ILE A 273 16.38 -2.81 -13.97
CA ILE A 273 17.13 -2.18 -12.87
C ILE A 273 16.24 -1.21 -12.09
N GLU A 274 15.49 -0.36 -12.78
CA GLU A 274 14.57 0.58 -12.13
C GLU A 274 13.46 -0.13 -11.37
N ALA A 275 12.87 -1.19 -11.95
CA ALA A 275 11.83 -1.99 -11.30
C ALA A 275 12.36 -2.70 -10.06
N ALA A 276 13.58 -3.26 -10.11
CA ALA A 276 14.23 -3.87 -8.95
C ALA A 276 14.54 -2.81 -7.87
N ALA A 277 15.20 -1.71 -8.25
CA ALA A 277 15.54 -0.63 -7.33
C ALA A 277 14.30 0.01 -6.68
N SER A 278 13.19 0.13 -7.42
CA SER A 278 11.94 0.65 -6.88
C SER A 278 11.22 -0.33 -5.97
N SER A 279 11.27 -1.63 -6.29
CA SER A 279 10.67 -2.69 -5.47
C SER A 279 11.42 -2.85 -4.14
N GLY A 280 12.75 -2.74 -4.18
CA GLY A 280 13.60 -2.79 -2.98
C GLY A 280 13.34 -1.66 -2.00
N GLY A 281 12.80 -0.51 -2.44
CA GLY A 281 12.58 0.65 -1.59
C GLY A 281 11.60 0.37 -0.45
N ALA A 282 10.68 -0.58 -0.66
CA ALA A 282 9.76 -1.07 0.37
C ALA A 282 10.46 -1.83 1.52
N LEU A 283 11.71 -2.27 1.34
CA LEU A 283 12.50 -2.91 2.39
C LEU A 283 13.34 -1.90 3.19
N VAL A 284 13.61 -0.73 2.63
CA VAL A 284 14.59 0.21 3.17
C VAL A 284 13.95 1.08 4.26
N PRO A 285 14.51 1.11 5.48
CA PRO A 285 14.10 2.06 6.51
C PRO A 285 14.27 3.54 6.08
N PRO A 286 13.49 4.49 6.60
CA PRO A 286 12.64 4.38 7.78
C PRO A 286 11.13 4.43 7.54
N VAL A 287 10.65 4.63 6.30
CA VAL A 287 9.22 4.52 5.99
C VAL A 287 8.92 3.09 5.54
N MET A 288 9.79 2.46 4.75
CA MET A 288 9.56 1.09 4.27
C MET A 288 8.20 0.95 3.54
N GLY A 289 7.86 -0.26 3.12
CA GLY A 289 6.58 -0.58 2.51
C GLY A 289 5.51 -0.93 3.53
N ALA A 290 4.28 -1.05 3.02
CA ALA A 290 3.09 -1.45 3.77
C ALA A 290 3.27 -2.71 4.66
N GLY A 291 4.13 -3.65 4.26
CA GLY A 291 4.39 -4.89 5.01
C GLY A 291 5.04 -4.68 6.37
N ALA A 292 5.92 -3.68 6.53
CA ALA A 292 6.53 -3.36 7.82
C ALA A 292 5.47 -2.94 8.86
N TYR A 293 4.41 -2.28 8.42
CA TYR A 293 3.32 -1.88 9.30
C TYR A 293 2.37 -3.02 9.66
N MET A 294 2.24 -4.01 8.76
CA MET A 294 1.49 -5.20 9.07
C MET A 294 2.17 -6.06 10.14
N MET A 295 3.50 -6.06 10.18
CA MET A 295 4.27 -6.71 11.25
C MET A 295 3.89 -6.17 12.64
N LEU A 296 3.67 -4.86 12.77
CA LEU A 296 3.27 -4.25 14.04
C LEU A 296 1.94 -4.79 14.58
N GLU A 297 1.03 -5.17 13.69
CA GLU A 297 -0.32 -5.57 14.06
C GLU A 297 -0.45 -7.10 14.25
N ILE A 298 0.35 -7.88 13.51
CA ILE A 298 0.16 -9.33 13.41
C ILE A 298 1.19 -10.10 14.24
N VAL A 299 2.42 -9.58 14.39
CA VAL A 299 3.48 -10.32 15.10
C VAL A 299 3.18 -10.36 16.59
N GLN A 300 3.24 -11.55 17.17
CA GLN A 300 3.09 -11.82 18.59
C GLN A 300 4.37 -12.49 19.11
N PRO A 301 4.96 -12.05 20.24
CA PRO A 301 4.58 -10.89 21.06
C PRO A 301 4.73 -9.55 20.30
N PRO A 302 4.01 -8.48 20.70
CA PRO A 302 4.01 -7.21 19.98
C PRO A 302 5.42 -6.63 19.82
N VAL A 303 5.79 -6.34 18.58
CA VAL A 303 7.08 -5.73 18.25
C VAL A 303 6.94 -4.22 18.03
N THR A 304 8.01 -3.50 18.34
CA THR A 304 8.11 -2.06 18.04
C THR A 304 8.55 -1.84 16.59
N TYR A 305 8.20 -0.68 16.03
CA TYR A 305 8.61 -0.34 14.67
C TYR A 305 10.14 -0.24 14.54
N LEU A 306 10.83 0.15 15.61
CA LEU A 306 12.28 0.17 15.67
C LEU A 306 12.89 -1.24 15.55
N GLN A 307 12.29 -2.25 16.17
CA GLN A 307 12.74 -3.65 16.03
C GLN A 307 12.59 -4.13 14.58
N ILE A 308 11.50 -3.74 13.91
CA ILE A 308 11.27 -4.07 12.49
C ILE A 308 12.33 -3.38 11.61
N ILE A 309 12.62 -2.09 11.86
CA ILE A 309 13.69 -1.35 11.17
C ILE A 309 15.04 -2.07 11.35
N GLN A 310 15.38 -2.48 12.56
CA GLN A 310 16.63 -3.18 12.86
C GLN A 310 16.72 -4.51 12.12
N ALA A 311 15.63 -5.29 12.12
CA ALA A 311 15.56 -6.57 11.41
C ALA A 311 15.65 -6.39 9.88
N ALA A 312 15.06 -5.32 9.32
CA ALA A 312 15.05 -5.06 7.89
C ALA A 312 16.33 -4.42 7.35
N LEU A 313 17.15 -3.80 8.21
CA LEU A 313 18.36 -3.08 7.80
C LEU A 313 19.35 -3.99 7.06
N LEU A 314 19.63 -5.18 7.60
CA LEU A 314 20.57 -6.11 6.98
C LEU A 314 20.07 -6.61 5.61
N PRO A 315 18.83 -7.14 5.47
CA PRO A 315 18.27 -7.49 4.15
C PRO A 315 18.27 -6.33 3.16
N ALA A 316 17.92 -5.12 3.60
CA ALA A 316 17.89 -3.94 2.73
C ALA A 316 19.29 -3.60 2.21
N VAL A 317 20.29 -3.57 3.09
CA VAL A 317 21.69 -3.31 2.69
C VAL A 317 22.17 -4.39 1.72
N LEU A 318 21.96 -5.67 2.03
CA LEU A 318 22.37 -6.77 1.16
C LEU A 318 21.70 -6.70 -0.22
N TYR A 319 20.40 -6.38 -0.26
CA TYR A 319 19.65 -6.22 -1.50
C TYR A 319 20.24 -5.11 -2.38
N TYR A 320 20.46 -3.92 -1.82
CA TYR A 320 21.00 -2.79 -2.58
C TYR A 320 22.47 -2.97 -2.93
N VAL A 321 23.29 -3.58 -2.06
CA VAL A 321 24.68 -3.92 -2.39
C VAL A 321 24.71 -4.91 -3.55
N ALA A 322 23.91 -5.97 -3.53
CA ALA A 322 23.82 -6.93 -4.63
C ALA A 322 23.40 -6.24 -5.94
N LEU A 323 22.39 -5.36 -5.90
CA LEU A 323 21.93 -4.61 -7.06
C LEU A 323 23.02 -3.65 -7.57
N PHE A 324 23.71 -2.94 -6.68
CA PHE A 324 24.85 -2.07 -7.00
C PHE A 324 25.98 -2.82 -7.68
N LEU A 325 26.35 -3.99 -7.15
CA LEU A 325 27.40 -4.84 -7.71
C LEU A 325 26.98 -5.36 -9.09
N TYR A 326 25.75 -5.85 -9.23
CA TYR A 326 25.21 -6.29 -10.53
C TYR A 326 25.33 -5.20 -11.59
N VAL A 327 24.84 -4.00 -11.28
CA VAL A 327 24.87 -2.87 -12.22
C VAL A 327 26.31 -2.46 -12.55
N HIS A 328 27.19 -2.45 -11.55
CA HIS A 328 28.60 -2.12 -11.75
C HIS A 328 29.31 -3.10 -12.68
N PHE A 329 29.20 -4.41 -12.44
CA PHE A 329 29.83 -5.43 -13.27
C PHE A 329 29.19 -5.51 -14.66
N TYR A 330 27.88 -5.35 -14.75
CA TYR A 330 27.16 -5.33 -16.03
C TYR A 330 27.60 -4.16 -16.91
N ALA A 331 27.75 -2.96 -16.33
CA ALA A 331 28.24 -1.78 -17.05
C ALA A 331 29.68 -1.96 -17.55
N ARG A 332 30.56 -2.55 -16.73
CA ARG A 332 31.95 -2.86 -17.14
C ARG A 332 31.99 -3.86 -18.28
N ARG A 333 31.12 -4.89 -18.27
CA ARG A 333 31.06 -5.91 -19.32
C ARG A 333 30.63 -5.33 -20.67
N LEU A 334 29.66 -4.42 -20.67
CA LEU A 334 29.19 -3.75 -21.88
C LEU A 334 30.24 -2.79 -22.49
N ALA A 335 31.36 -2.57 -21.79
CA ALA A 335 32.28 -1.47 -22.08
C ALA A 335 31.51 -0.19 -22.36
N VAL A 336 30.42 0.06 -21.62
CA VAL A 336 29.66 1.32 -21.71
C VAL A 336 30.69 2.42 -21.49
N HIS A 337 31.10 3.04 -22.58
CA HIS A 337 31.94 4.22 -22.53
C HIS A 337 31.09 5.24 -21.80
N GLN A 338 31.70 5.91 -20.81
CA GLN A 338 31.06 7.01 -20.13
C GLN A 338 30.40 7.89 -21.18
N PRO A 339 29.09 8.18 -21.11
CA PRO A 339 28.58 9.33 -21.82
C PRO A 339 29.44 10.50 -21.38
N VAL A 340 30.08 11.16 -22.34
CA VAL A 340 30.65 12.50 -22.16
C VAL A 340 29.60 13.27 -21.37
N ALA A 341 30.01 13.80 -20.21
CA ALA A 341 29.14 14.46 -19.25
C ALA A 341 27.95 15.15 -19.93
N PRO A 342 26.70 14.91 -19.50
CA PRO A 342 25.62 15.83 -19.85
C PRO A 342 26.12 17.24 -19.50
N PRO A 343 25.86 18.26 -20.34
CA PRO A 343 26.51 19.56 -20.24
C PRO A 343 26.41 20.01 -18.80
N ALA A 344 27.57 20.30 -18.21
CA ALA A 344 27.70 20.61 -16.82
C ALA A 344 26.53 21.50 -16.38
N THR A 345 25.63 20.95 -15.56
CA THR A 345 25.09 21.77 -14.48
C THR A 345 26.25 21.97 -13.53
N ARG A 346 27.15 22.85 -13.95
CA ARG A 346 28.18 23.48 -13.14
C ARG A 346 27.55 23.79 -11.80
N GLY A 347 28.03 23.13 -10.75
CA GLY A 347 27.98 23.63 -9.38
C GLY A 347 26.72 24.39 -8.97
N GLY A 348 25.52 23.89 -9.29
CA GLY A 348 24.36 24.31 -8.50
C GLY A 348 24.64 23.81 -7.10
N ALA A 349 25.01 24.69 -6.16
CA ALA A 349 25.20 24.29 -4.76
C ALA A 349 24.07 23.33 -4.38
N LEU A 350 24.36 22.22 -3.68
CA LEU A 350 23.29 21.43 -3.04
C LEU A 350 22.39 22.48 -2.41
N VAL A 351 21.12 22.59 -2.81
CA VAL A 351 20.27 23.62 -2.25
C VAL A 351 20.18 23.23 -0.78
N PRO A 352 20.93 23.90 0.13
CA PRO A 352 21.24 23.31 1.43
C PRO A 352 19.95 23.09 2.22
N PHE A 353 18.97 23.94 1.90
CA PHE A 353 17.67 23.98 2.52
C PHE A 353 16.73 22.84 2.10
N GLU A 354 16.71 22.40 0.83
CA GLU A 354 15.88 21.24 0.42
C GLU A 354 16.37 19.96 1.11
N GLY A 355 17.70 19.80 1.15
CA GLY A 355 18.34 18.74 1.93
C GLY A 355 18.06 18.87 3.43
N LEU A 356 18.10 20.09 3.98
CA LEU A 356 17.77 20.32 5.39
C LEU A 356 16.33 19.91 5.72
N VAL A 357 15.33 20.33 4.93
CA VAL A 357 13.93 19.90 5.16
C VAL A 357 13.81 18.39 5.08
N PHE A 358 14.46 17.75 4.09
CA PHE A 358 14.49 16.31 3.96
C PHE A 358 15.09 15.61 5.18
N LEU A 359 16.31 15.98 5.57
CA LEU A 359 17.00 15.41 6.72
C LEU A 359 16.27 15.69 8.04
N THR A 360 15.69 16.87 8.21
CA THR A 360 14.93 17.21 9.43
C THR A 360 13.68 16.36 9.58
N GLY A 361 12.92 16.14 8.50
CA GLY A 361 11.75 15.24 8.54
C GLY A 361 12.14 13.81 8.89
N LEU A 362 13.20 13.30 8.28
CA LEU A 362 13.73 11.95 8.54
C LEU A 362 14.27 11.82 9.97
N ALA A 363 15.05 12.79 10.42
CA ALA A 363 15.63 12.80 11.76
C ALA A 363 14.55 12.96 12.83
N ALA A 364 13.56 13.82 12.62
CA ALA A 364 12.43 13.98 13.53
C ALA A 364 11.66 12.66 13.69
N LEU A 365 11.36 11.97 12.59
CA LEU A 365 10.73 10.65 12.61
C LEU A 365 11.57 9.64 13.40
N MET A 366 12.87 9.55 13.12
CA MET A 366 13.77 8.62 13.79
C MET A 366 13.92 8.91 15.29
N VAL A 367 14.16 10.17 15.66
CA VAL A 367 14.29 10.58 17.06
C VAL A 367 13.02 10.27 17.84
N LEU A 368 11.84 10.57 17.29
CA LEU A 368 10.57 10.27 17.97
C LEU A 368 10.37 8.75 18.16
N LEU A 369 10.74 7.94 17.18
CA LEU A 369 10.72 6.49 17.30
C LEU A 369 11.70 5.97 18.36
N PHE A 370 12.92 6.52 18.43
CA PHE A 370 13.89 6.19 19.48
C PHE A 370 13.44 6.63 20.88
N LEU A 371 12.67 7.72 20.97
CA LEU A 371 12.03 8.19 22.21
C LEU A 371 10.82 7.34 22.63
N GLY A 372 10.48 6.28 21.88
CA GLY A 372 9.40 5.36 22.22
C GLY A 372 8.00 5.83 21.79
N TYR A 373 7.89 6.86 20.94
CA TYR A 373 6.60 7.23 20.37
C TYR A 373 6.10 6.13 19.42
N THR A 374 4.78 5.94 19.39
CA THR A 374 4.14 5.05 18.41
C THR A 374 4.39 5.56 16.98
N ALA A 375 4.45 4.65 16.01
CA ALA A 375 4.75 4.99 14.61
C ALA A 375 3.83 6.10 14.06
N PHE A 376 2.52 5.99 14.31
CA PHE A 376 1.54 6.98 13.84
C PHE A 376 1.75 8.39 14.45
N ARG A 377 2.10 8.47 15.74
CA ARG A 377 2.40 9.75 16.43
C ARG A 377 3.70 10.34 15.93
N ALA A 378 4.73 9.51 15.79
CA ALA A 378 6.04 9.93 15.29
C ALA A 378 5.91 10.56 13.89
N VAL A 379 5.15 9.94 12.98
CA VAL A 379 4.90 10.49 11.64
C VAL A 379 4.05 11.76 11.67
N SER A 380 2.99 11.79 12.47
CA SER A 380 2.12 12.98 12.55
C SER A 380 2.90 14.21 13.03
N LEU A 381 3.75 14.04 14.04
CA LEU A 381 4.62 15.10 14.55
C LEU A 381 5.74 15.45 13.56
N ALA A 382 6.35 14.47 12.90
CA ALA A 382 7.37 14.70 11.87
C ALA A 382 6.80 15.45 10.66
N LEU A 383 5.58 15.11 10.23
CA LEU A 383 4.85 15.85 9.18
C LEU A 383 4.60 17.29 9.60
N GLY A 384 4.16 17.52 10.85
CA GLY A 384 4.04 18.86 11.41
C GLY A 384 5.36 19.64 11.39
N ALA A 385 6.46 19.01 11.79
CA ALA A 385 7.80 19.60 11.74
C ALA A 385 8.24 19.95 10.31
N VAL A 386 8.02 19.06 9.34
CA VAL A 386 8.29 19.32 7.92
C VAL A 386 7.49 20.52 7.42
N ILE A 387 6.19 20.59 7.72
CA ILE A 387 5.35 21.72 7.33
C ILE A 387 5.90 23.02 7.94
N VAL A 388 6.19 23.05 9.24
CA VAL A 388 6.72 24.25 9.91
C VAL A 388 8.06 24.68 9.33
N ILE A 389 9.04 23.77 9.22
CA ILE A 389 10.38 24.09 8.71
C ILE A 389 10.32 24.50 7.23
N SER A 390 9.44 23.88 6.44
CA SER A 390 9.28 24.23 5.02
C SER A 390 8.87 25.70 4.81
N THR A 391 8.14 26.29 5.77
CA THR A 391 7.71 27.70 5.70
C THR A 391 8.84 28.70 5.91
N LEU A 392 9.97 28.29 6.49
CA LEU A 392 11.10 29.17 6.81
C LEU A 392 11.87 29.63 5.57
N HIS A 393 11.74 28.95 4.43
CA HIS A 393 12.47 29.29 3.21
C HIS A 393 11.55 29.38 1.98
N PRO A 394 11.65 30.43 1.15
CA PRO A 394 10.75 30.64 0.01
C PRO A 394 10.71 29.50 -1.02
N ARG A 395 11.84 28.78 -1.20
CA ARG A 395 11.93 27.68 -2.18
C ARG A 395 11.23 26.38 -1.74
N THR A 396 11.08 26.16 -0.45
CA THR A 396 10.44 24.95 0.11
C THR A 396 9.05 25.22 0.65
N ARG A 397 8.61 26.48 0.63
CA ARG A 397 7.34 26.90 1.18
C ARG A 397 6.19 26.14 0.53
N ILE A 398 5.39 25.50 1.37
CA ILE A 398 4.22 24.77 0.93
C ILE A 398 3.07 25.76 0.74
N ASP A 399 2.79 26.11 -0.51
CA ASP A 399 1.59 26.88 -0.85
C ASP A 399 0.33 26.01 -0.72
N PRO A 400 -0.86 26.57 -0.43
CA PRO A 400 -2.10 25.80 -0.27
C PRO A 400 -2.44 24.93 -1.49
N ARG A 401 -2.10 25.38 -2.70
CA ARG A 401 -2.28 24.60 -3.94
C ARG A 401 -1.36 23.39 -3.99
N SER A 402 -0.11 23.55 -3.57
CA SER A 402 0.88 22.47 -3.48
C SER A 402 0.51 21.46 -2.38
N ALA A 403 0.00 21.94 -1.24
CA ALA A 403 -0.54 21.08 -0.20
C ALA A 403 -1.72 20.23 -0.72
N LEU A 404 -2.68 20.84 -1.42
CA LEU A 404 -3.80 20.11 -2.02
C LEU A 404 -3.33 19.10 -3.06
N ALA A 405 -2.31 19.44 -3.85
CA ALA A 405 -1.69 18.51 -4.80
C ALA A 405 -1.01 17.33 -4.09
N ALA A 406 -0.26 17.56 -3.01
CA ALA A 406 0.34 16.49 -2.21
C ALA A 406 -0.73 15.56 -1.61
N VAL A 407 -1.82 16.13 -1.09
CA VAL A 407 -2.96 15.35 -0.57
C VAL A 407 -3.64 14.53 -1.68
N ALA A 408 -3.83 15.10 -2.86
CA ALA A 408 -4.38 14.39 -4.01
C ALA A 408 -3.47 13.24 -4.47
N THR A 409 -2.15 13.47 -4.50
CA THR A 409 -1.16 12.42 -4.82
C THR A 409 -1.17 11.31 -3.78
N ALA A 410 -1.11 11.65 -2.48
CA ALA A 410 -1.17 10.67 -1.40
C ALA A 410 -2.45 9.83 -1.45
N SER A 411 -3.60 10.47 -1.68
CA SER A 411 -4.89 9.78 -1.80
C SER A 411 -4.91 8.84 -3.01
N ARG A 412 -4.35 9.27 -4.15
CA ARG A 412 -4.25 8.45 -5.36
C ARG A 412 -3.33 7.25 -5.16
N ASP A 413 -2.19 7.43 -4.50
CA ASP A 413 -1.24 6.36 -4.21
C ASP A 413 -1.80 5.35 -3.19
N MET A 414 -2.73 5.80 -2.32
CA MET A 414 -3.41 4.93 -1.36
C MET A 414 -4.55 4.10 -1.96
N VAL A 415 -5.17 4.54 -3.07
CA VAL A 415 -6.32 3.84 -3.66
C VAL A 415 -6.04 2.35 -3.96
N PRO A 416 -4.94 1.96 -4.63
CA PRO A 416 -4.64 0.55 -4.88
C PRO A 416 -4.44 -0.23 -3.57
N LEU A 417 -3.73 0.36 -2.60
CA LEU A 417 -3.44 -0.28 -1.30
C LEU A 417 -4.72 -0.58 -0.52
N VAL A 418 -5.67 0.35 -0.51
CA VAL A 418 -6.96 0.22 0.18
C VAL A 418 -7.83 -0.84 -0.48
N CYS A 419 -7.92 -0.86 -1.81
CA CYS A 419 -8.67 -1.88 -2.55
C CYS A 419 -8.07 -3.27 -2.30
N ALA A 420 -6.73 -3.39 -2.38
CA ALA A 420 -6.02 -4.62 -2.03
C ALA A 420 -6.33 -5.09 -0.61
N ALA A 421 -6.19 -4.21 0.38
CA ALA A 421 -6.41 -4.54 1.78
C ALA A 421 -7.85 -5.00 2.05
N ALA A 422 -8.84 -4.30 1.48
CA ALA A 422 -10.24 -4.71 1.53
C ALA A 422 -10.43 -6.13 0.93
N CYS A 423 -9.83 -6.39 -0.24
CA CYS A 423 -9.94 -7.69 -0.90
C CYS A 423 -9.23 -8.82 -0.15
N VAL A 424 -8.06 -8.56 0.45
CA VAL A 424 -7.41 -9.53 1.33
C VAL A 424 -8.21 -9.77 2.60
N GLY A 425 -8.93 -8.75 3.09
CA GLY A 425 -9.89 -8.92 4.18
C GLY A 425 -10.93 -10.01 3.87
N ILE A 426 -11.35 -10.17 2.61
CA ILE A 426 -12.21 -11.30 2.20
C ILE A 426 -11.50 -12.63 2.41
N VAL A 427 -10.25 -12.75 1.98
CA VAL A 427 -9.45 -13.97 2.14
C VAL A 427 -9.26 -14.30 3.62
N ILE A 428 -8.84 -13.33 4.44
CA ILE A 428 -8.68 -13.51 5.89
C ILE A 428 -10.01 -13.90 6.53
N GLY A 429 -11.10 -13.23 6.17
CA GLY A 429 -12.44 -13.54 6.69
C GLY A 429 -12.82 -15.00 6.44
N VAL A 430 -12.56 -15.52 5.24
CA VAL A 430 -12.76 -16.94 4.90
C VAL A 430 -11.79 -17.85 5.63
N VAL A 431 -10.51 -17.50 5.69
CA VAL A 431 -9.47 -18.29 6.36
C VAL A 431 -9.82 -18.50 7.83
N THR A 432 -10.28 -17.45 8.49
CA THR A 432 -10.80 -17.47 9.86
C THR A 432 -12.09 -18.26 9.98
N LEU A 433 -13.03 -18.13 9.02
CA LEU A 433 -14.31 -18.87 9.02
C LEU A 433 -14.12 -20.38 8.92
N THR A 434 -13.20 -20.80 8.07
CA THR A 434 -12.97 -22.20 7.71
C THR A 434 -11.98 -22.88 8.67
N GLY A 435 -11.17 -22.10 9.38
CA GLY A 435 -10.12 -22.60 10.26
C GLY A 435 -8.88 -23.12 9.51
N ILE A 436 -8.77 -22.87 8.20
CA ILE A 436 -7.58 -23.29 7.44
C ILE A 436 -6.31 -22.57 7.92
N GLY A 437 -6.45 -21.35 8.47
CA GLY A 437 -5.31 -20.57 8.97
C GLY A 437 -4.56 -21.21 10.13
N THR A 438 -5.17 -22.15 10.86
CA THR A 438 -4.51 -22.93 11.91
C THR A 438 -4.10 -24.33 11.43
N ARG A 439 -4.87 -24.92 10.51
CA ARG A 439 -4.60 -26.26 9.97
C ARG A 439 -3.40 -26.31 9.01
N LEU A 440 -3.20 -25.25 8.22
CA LEU A 440 -2.07 -25.19 7.28
C LEU A 440 -0.72 -25.11 8.02
N PRO A 441 -0.52 -24.21 9.01
CA PRO A 441 0.67 -24.26 9.87
C PRO A 441 0.89 -25.62 10.53
N ALA A 442 -0.16 -26.26 11.04
CA ALA A 442 -0.06 -27.57 11.71
C ALA A 442 0.49 -28.69 10.79
N ALA A 443 0.34 -28.55 9.47
CA ALA A 443 0.95 -29.48 8.51
C ALA A 443 2.46 -29.21 8.29
N ILE A 444 2.92 -27.99 8.57
CA ILE A 444 4.31 -27.55 8.32
C ILE A 444 5.15 -27.61 9.61
N ILE A 445 4.56 -27.38 10.78
CA ILE A 445 5.26 -27.41 12.08
C ILE A 445 6.12 -28.67 12.28
N PRO A 446 5.65 -29.91 11.95
CA PRO A 446 6.48 -31.10 12.10
C PRO A 446 7.75 -31.10 11.22
N LEU A 447 7.73 -30.40 10.08
CA LEU A 447 8.91 -30.20 9.23
C LEU A 447 9.86 -29.15 9.83
N ALA A 448 9.31 -28.11 10.47
CA ALA A 448 10.07 -27.07 11.14
C ALA A 448 10.78 -27.57 12.41
N ASP A 449 10.13 -28.46 13.16
CA ASP A 449 10.72 -29.12 14.34
C ASP A 449 11.95 -29.96 13.98
N GLN A 450 12.02 -30.50 12.76
CA GLN A 450 13.16 -31.28 12.28
C GLN A 450 14.31 -30.41 11.75
N SER A 451 14.00 -29.30 11.07
CA SER A 451 15.01 -28.40 10.53
C SER A 451 14.44 -27.01 10.27
N LEU A 452 14.87 -26.04 11.09
CA LEU A 452 14.56 -24.62 10.90
C LEU A 452 14.99 -24.13 9.51
N LEU A 453 16.13 -24.59 8.99
CA LEU A 453 16.61 -24.20 7.67
C LEU A 453 15.64 -24.66 6.57
N LEU A 454 15.13 -25.90 6.67
CA LEU A 454 14.17 -26.43 5.70
C LEU A 454 12.85 -25.65 5.75
N ALA A 455 12.36 -25.33 6.95
CA ALA A 455 11.19 -24.48 7.11
C ALA A 455 11.39 -23.12 6.46
N LEU A 456 12.52 -22.46 6.69
CA LEU A 456 12.84 -21.17 6.07
C LEU A 456 12.90 -21.25 4.53
N VAL A 457 13.43 -22.34 3.97
CA VAL A 457 13.43 -22.56 2.52
C VAL A 457 12.01 -22.74 1.97
N VAL A 458 11.16 -23.52 2.65
CA VAL A 458 9.75 -23.69 2.24
C VAL A 458 9.01 -22.36 2.32
N ILE A 459 9.19 -21.59 3.40
CA ILE A 459 8.59 -20.27 3.57
C ILE A 459 9.08 -19.30 2.48
N MET A 460 10.37 -19.34 2.14
CA MET A 460 10.94 -18.57 1.03
C MET A 460 10.25 -18.94 -0.30
N LEU A 461 10.11 -20.23 -0.63
CA LEU A 461 9.44 -20.65 -1.86
C LEU A 461 7.97 -20.22 -1.89
N CYS A 462 7.24 -20.41 -0.79
CA CYS A 462 5.86 -19.94 -0.67
C CYS A 462 5.74 -18.43 -0.87
N SER A 463 6.64 -17.65 -0.25
CA SER A 463 6.64 -16.18 -0.39
C SER A 463 6.96 -15.71 -1.81
N ILE A 464 7.86 -16.40 -2.53
CA ILE A 464 8.15 -16.11 -3.95
C ILE A 464 6.90 -16.38 -4.81
N VAL A 465 6.28 -17.55 -4.64
CA VAL A 465 5.11 -17.95 -5.44
C VAL A 465 3.92 -17.02 -5.18
N LEU A 466 3.63 -16.70 -3.91
CA LEU A 466 2.58 -15.74 -3.55
C LEU A 466 2.93 -14.33 -4.03
N GLY A 467 4.22 -13.96 -4.05
CA GLY A 467 4.69 -12.62 -4.42
C GLY A 467 4.68 -12.30 -5.91
N MET A 468 4.66 -13.31 -6.80
CA MET A 468 4.77 -13.12 -8.24
C MET A 468 3.62 -12.32 -8.89
N GLY A 469 2.46 -12.24 -8.26
CA GLY A 469 1.27 -11.62 -8.86
C GLY A 469 0.50 -10.66 -7.96
N LEU A 470 1.01 -10.38 -6.76
CA LEU A 470 0.31 -9.63 -5.72
C LEU A 470 1.16 -8.46 -5.21
N PRO A 471 0.56 -7.33 -4.80
CA PRO A 471 1.29 -6.26 -4.13
C PRO A 471 1.99 -6.78 -2.88
N SER A 472 3.19 -6.27 -2.58
CA SER A 472 4.01 -6.72 -1.44
C SER A 472 3.25 -6.74 -0.10
N ALA A 473 2.43 -5.73 0.14
CA ALA A 473 1.55 -5.65 1.31
C ALA A 473 0.63 -6.87 1.44
N VAL A 474 -0.01 -7.25 0.33
CA VAL A 474 -0.99 -8.33 0.28
C VAL A 474 -0.32 -9.68 0.47
N THR A 475 0.79 -9.90 -0.24
CA THR A 475 1.59 -11.11 -0.10
C THR A 475 2.04 -11.30 1.34
N TYR A 476 2.51 -10.23 1.97
CA TYR A 476 2.92 -10.27 3.37
C TYR A 476 1.77 -10.63 4.30
N LEU A 477 0.61 -10.00 4.13
CA LEU A 477 -0.57 -10.26 4.94
C LEU A 477 -1.02 -11.72 4.86
N LEU A 478 -1.05 -12.29 3.65
CA LEU A 478 -1.39 -13.70 3.44
C LEU A 478 -0.32 -14.62 4.05
N LEU A 479 0.95 -14.29 3.87
CA LEU A 479 2.06 -15.08 4.43
C LEU A 479 2.03 -15.05 5.97
N ALA A 480 1.87 -13.89 6.58
CA ALA A 480 1.83 -13.73 8.03
C ALA A 480 0.64 -14.46 8.65
N THR A 481 -0.53 -14.43 8.00
CA THR A 481 -1.74 -15.11 8.51
C THR A 481 -1.72 -16.62 8.29
N LEU A 482 -1.16 -17.11 7.19
CA LEU A 482 -1.18 -18.54 6.83
C LEU A 482 0.06 -19.31 7.25
N ILE A 483 1.21 -18.64 7.33
CA ILE A 483 2.53 -19.26 7.52
C ILE A 483 3.24 -18.69 8.75
N GLY A 484 2.92 -17.46 9.17
CA GLY A 484 3.49 -16.83 10.38
C GLY A 484 3.51 -17.74 11.62
N PRO A 485 2.41 -18.44 11.97
CA PRO A 485 2.38 -19.33 13.14
C PRO A 485 3.35 -20.52 13.09
N VAL A 486 3.96 -20.82 11.95
CA VAL A 486 4.99 -21.88 11.82
C VAL A 486 6.31 -21.47 12.49
N LEU A 487 6.57 -20.18 12.64
CA LEU A 487 7.83 -19.65 13.15
C LEU A 487 7.86 -19.44 14.68
N GLY A 488 6.78 -19.83 15.37
CA GLY A 488 6.52 -19.48 16.77
C GLY A 488 5.81 -18.15 16.89
#